data_AF-A0A0A1YGZ8-F1
#
_entry.id   AF-A0A0A1YGZ8-F1
#
_cell.length_a   1.000
_cell.length_b   1.000
_cell.length_c   1.000
_cell.angle_alpha   90.00
_cell.angle_beta   90.00
_cell.angle_gamma   90.00
#
_symmetry.space_group_name_H-M   'P 1'
#
loop_
_entity.id
_entity.type
_entity.pdbx_description
1 polymer ?
#
loop_
_entity_poly.entity_id
_entity_poly.type
_entity_poly.pdbx_seq_one_letter_code
_entity_poly.pdbx_strand_id
1 'polypeptide(L)' 'MSDRSPPPLRWCLLRLDDNGNEFVVRDNLTRAAAEALQREFEARGHKQSYWLRPQPATSQDAK' A
#
# COMPACT_ATOMS: atom_id res chain seq x y z
N MET A 1 10.99 -31.49 0.34
CA MET A 1 9.65 -30.88 0.40
C MET A 1 9.87 -29.38 0.35
N SER A 2 9.39 -28.72 -0.70
CA SER A 2 9.69 -27.30 -0.95
C SER A 2 9.07 -26.42 0.14
N ASP A 3 9.90 -25.75 0.92
CA ASP A 3 9.50 -24.61 1.75
C ASP A 3 9.11 -23.48 0.79
N ARG A 4 7.88 -23.54 0.27
CA ARG A 4 7.33 -22.46 -0.53
C ARG A 4 6.59 -21.53 0.43
N SER A 5 7.36 -20.91 1.32
CA SER A 5 6.83 -19.79 2.09
C SER A 5 6.30 -18.76 1.09
N PRO A 6 5.03 -18.33 1.19
CA PRO A 6 4.48 -17.34 0.28
C PRO A 6 5.39 -16.11 0.30
N PRO A 7 5.69 -15.52 -0.88
CA PRO A 7 6.52 -14.33 -0.92
C PRO A 7 5.93 -13.28 0.03
N PRO A 8 6.77 -12.51 0.73
CA PRO A 8 6.31 -11.56 1.73
C PRO A 8 5.26 -10.65 1.08
N LEU A 9 4.06 -10.63 1.65
CA LEU A 9 2.97 -9.81 1.14
C LEU A 9 3.32 -8.36 1.38
N ARG A 10 3.41 -7.59 0.31
CA ARG A 10 3.70 -6.16 0.36
C ARG A 10 2.39 -5.39 0.33
N TRP A 11 2.46 -4.16 0.83
CA TRP A 11 1.32 -3.29 0.93
C TRP A 11 1.61 -2.00 0.18
N CYS A 12 0.61 -1.51 -0.51
CA CYS A 12 0.65 -0.22 -1.16
C CYS A 12 -0.46 0.64 -0.58
N LEU A 13 -0.13 1.86 -0.23
CA LEU A 13 -1.07 2.88 0.19
C LEU A 13 -1.58 3.60 -1.06
N LEU A 14 -2.89 3.50 -1.30
CA LEU A 14 -3.56 4.26 -2.33
C LEU A 14 -4.36 5.40 -1.71
N ARG A 15 -4.57 6.44 -2.50
CA ARG A 15 -5.41 7.58 -2.18
C ARG A 15 -6.41 7.81 -3.30
N LEU A 16 -7.69 8.02 -2.97
CA LEU A 16 -8.71 8.57 -3.88
C LEU A 16 -8.74 10.08 -3.71
N ASP A 17 -8.64 10.79 -4.83
CA ASP A 17 -8.97 12.21 -4.88
C ASP A 17 -10.49 12.43 -5.09
N ASP A 18 -10.99 13.65 -4.90
CA ASP A 18 -12.42 14.00 -5.07
C ASP A 18 -12.91 13.72 -6.51
N ASN A 19 -11.99 13.77 -7.47
CA ASN A 19 -12.23 13.41 -8.87
C ASN A 19 -12.36 11.90 -9.13
N GLY A 20 -12.22 11.05 -8.11
CA GLY A 20 -12.25 9.58 -8.26
C GLY A 20 -10.96 8.98 -8.81
N ASN A 21 -9.86 9.74 -8.79
CA ASN A 21 -8.57 9.26 -9.27
C ASN A 21 -7.80 8.55 -8.14
N GLU A 22 -7.39 7.30 -8.40
CA GLU A 22 -6.58 6.50 -7.49
C GLU A 22 -5.08 6.74 -7.74
N PHE A 23 -4.36 7.15 -6.70
CA PHE A 23 -2.92 7.35 -6.76
C PHE A 23 -2.19 6.49 -5.73
N VAL A 24 -1.13 5.82 -6.17
CA VAL A 24 -0.22 5.12 -5.26
C VAL A 24 0.64 6.16 -4.54
N VAL A 25 0.38 6.35 -3.25
CA VAL A 25 1.14 7.27 -2.40
C VAL A 25 2.49 6.67 -2.05
N ARG A 26 2.48 5.37 -1.70
CA ARG A 26 3.65 4.55 -1.37
C ARG A 26 3.37 3.10 -1.71
N ASP A 27 4.32 2.44 -2.32
CA ASP A 27 4.30 1.01 -2.59
C ASP A 27 5.34 0.27 -1.73
N ASN A 28 5.35 -1.07 -1.84
CA ASN A 28 6.40 -1.93 -1.31
C ASN A 28 6.54 -1.88 0.23
N LEU A 29 5.48 -1.48 0.94
CA LEU A 29 5.47 -1.32 2.39
C LEU A 29 5.21 -2.65 3.10
N THR A 30 5.66 -2.74 4.35
CA THR A 30 5.18 -3.77 5.27
C THR A 30 3.80 -3.36 5.79
N ARG A 31 3.04 -4.35 6.28
CA ARG A 31 1.70 -4.13 6.84
C ARG A 31 1.70 -3.01 7.90
N ALA A 32 2.61 -3.08 8.87
CA ALA A 32 2.71 -2.10 9.96
C ALA A 32 3.04 -0.68 9.45
N ALA A 33 3.96 -0.55 8.49
CA ALA A 33 4.30 0.75 7.91
C ALA A 33 3.14 1.33 7.10
N ALA A 34 2.41 0.47 6.39
CA ALA A 34 1.23 0.87 5.63
C ALA A 34 0.11 1.36 6.54
N GLU A 35 -0.18 0.64 7.63
CA GLU A 35 -1.17 1.04 8.64
C GLU A 35 -0.77 2.34 9.36
N ALA A 36 0.50 2.52 9.69
CA ALA A 36 0.99 3.76 10.30
C ALA A 36 0.79 4.96 9.35
N LEU A 37 1.21 4.82 8.08
CA LEU A 37 1.02 5.86 7.09
C LEU A 37 -0.46 6.16 6.86
N GLN A 38 -1.31 5.14 6.71
CA GLN A 38 -2.76 5.33 6.57
C GLN A 38 -3.30 6.22 7.69
N ARG A 39 -2.99 5.89 8.95
CA ARG A 39 -3.40 6.67 10.12
C ARG A 39 -2.84 8.09 10.11
N GLU A 40 -1.58 8.26 9.75
CA GLU A 40 -0.97 9.60 9.62
C GLU A 40 -1.68 10.44 8.55
N PHE A 41 -2.04 9.84 7.42
CA PHE A 41 -2.73 10.51 6.33
C PHE A 41 -4.20 10.80 6.65
N GLU A 42 -4.90 9.88 7.32
CA GLU A 42 -6.25 10.09 7.84
C GLU A 42 -6.27 11.22 8.88
N ALA A 43 -5.26 11.26 9.77
CA ALA A 43 -5.13 12.30 10.79
C ALA A 43 -4.81 13.69 10.22
N ARG A 44 -4.18 13.77 9.03
CA ARG A 44 -3.87 15.04 8.35
C ARG A 44 -5.11 15.74 7.78
N GLY A 45 -6.27 15.05 7.74
CA GLY A 45 -7.58 15.66 7.65
C GLY A 45 -7.84 16.56 6.44
N HIS A 46 -8.26 15.98 5.33
CA HIS A 46 -9.11 16.61 4.29
C HIS A 46 -9.62 15.49 3.37
N LYS A 47 -10.96 15.30 3.26
CA LYS A 47 -11.81 14.56 2.25
C LYS A 47 -11.23 13.43 1.37
N GLN A 48 -10.05 12.95 1.64
CA GLN A 48 -9.30 12.01 0.82
C GLN A 48 -9.40 10.65 1.48
N SER A 49 -9.79 9.67 0.70
CA SER A 49 -9.89 8.29 1.16
C SER A 49 -8.53 7.64 0.98
N TYR A 50 -7.99 7.07 2.06
CA TYR A 50 -6.74 6.30 2.04
C TYR A 50 -7.04 4.84 2.36
N TRP A 51 -6.58 3.92 1.53
CA TRP A 51 -6.71 2.49 1.80
C TRP A 51 -5.47 1.70 1.41
N LEU A 52 -5.33 0.57 2.07
CA LEU A 52 -4.23 -0.36 1.88
C LEU A 52 -4.64 -1.45 0.90
N ARG A 53 -3.80 -1.68 -0.10
CA ARG A 53 -3.97 -2.80 -1.03
C ARG A 53 -2.82 -3.79 -0.84
N PRO A 54 -3.13 -5.07 -0.53
CA PRO A 54 -2.11 -6.11 -0.53
C PRO A 54 -1.68 -6.36 -1.98
N GLN A 55 -0.38 -6.40 -2.20
CA GLN A 55 0.21 -6.81 -3.46
C GLN A 55 1.17 -7.96 -3.17
N PRO A 56 1.19 -9.01 -4.02
CA PRO A 56 2.31 -9.93 -3.99
C PRO A 56 3.60 -9.12 -4.14
N ALA A 57 4.68 -9.50 -3.44
CA ALA A 57 6.02 -9.05 -3.81
C ALA A 57 6.36 -9.64 -5.18
N THR A 58 5.73 -9.13 -6.23
CA THR A 58 6.19 -9.36 -7.59
C THR A 58 7.56 -8.71 -7.68
N SER A 59 8.58 -9.49 -8.04
CA SER A 59 9.85 -8.99 -8.57
C SER A 59 9.54 -8.07 -9.74
N GLN A 60 9.21 -6.81 -9.47
CA GLN A 60 9.15 -5.74 -10.46
C GLN A 60 10.21 -4.70 -10.12
N ASP A 61 11.45 -5.19 -10.02
CA ASP A 61 12.66 -4.46 -10.33
C ASP A 61 13.33 -5.12 -11.55
N ALA A 62 12.66 -5.03 -12.69
CA ALA A 62 13.31 -5.13 -13.99
C ALA A 62 13.01 -3.82 -14.72
N LYS A 63 13.74 -2.76 -14.34
CA LYS A 63 13.88 -1.57 -15.17
C LYS A 63 15.29 -1.04 -15.04
#